data_AF-A0A7J6RQS7-F1
#
_entry.id   AF-A0A7J6RQS7-F1
#
_cell.length_a   1.000
_cell.length_b   1.000
_cell.length_c   1.000
_cell.angle_alpha   90.00
_cell.angle_beta   90.00
_cell.angle_gamma   90.00
#
_symmetry.space_group_name_H-M   'P 1'
#
loop_
_entity.id
_entity.type
_entity.pdbx_description
1 polymer ?
#
loop_
_entity_poly.entity_id
_entity_poly.type
_entity_poly.pdbx_seq_one_letter_code
_entity_poly.pdbx_strand_id
1 'polypeptide(L)'
;MVIDYATDTRGDVGRWIRQDAARGVSALVALALAGGLSSWWREALLADETLAGLIAASVSRLNHVRVVALRGIEDIAMGRRRQEGGAFALVYESIRKGYEAPPRIQVYPPVVAEDLTESPTWPTLWGGVLSLYREQPKMSPFLAGLRAIGEFPEARDKLTILSSLVSSTGSLSHAVSRDASAALTQSLKNDDSLRADLAGLLLLLRREITTVAVFPTRADRDGRFAVPWLTTLELLLDRELLSLGEDQVAELTRAILAECRGSRNVGKLRACAACLSTLYFGMFSVTVEARTAIKEALFGRLLCHGFPKVRHATAKVMYEKSLQCARDVADEETFEMIIETDWTEDKTAWEEVHSKICSRVGVQPSANEEVPVSLSAPAHVFGYADFVKEEYR
;
A
#
# COMPACT_ATOMS: atom_id res chain seq x y z
N MET A 1 -2.48 23.55 18.68
CA MET A 1 -2.45 22.30 17.89
C MET A 1 -1.22 22.37 17.00
N VAL A 2 -0.13 21.72 17.40
CA VAL A 2 1.13 21.76 16.64
C VAL A 2 0.94 20.90 15.40
N ILE A 3 0.93 21.52 14.23
CA ILE A 3 0.87 20.82 12.95
C ILE A 3 2.25 20.20 12.73
N ASP A 4 2.32 18.87 12.78
CA ASP A 4 3.54 18.13 12.45
C ASP A 4 3.82 18.25 10.95
N TYR A 5 4.80 19.08 10.60
CA TYR A 5 5.20 19.32 9.21
C TYR A 5 5.80 18.09 8.51
N ALA A 6 6.23 17.06 9.24
CA ALA A 6 6.63 15.78 8.63
C ALA A 6 5.43 15.02 8.05
N THR A 7 4.21 15.45 8.37
CA THR A 7 2.95 14.88 7.90
C THR A 7 2.19 15.77 6.91
N ASP A 8 2.57 17.03 6.67
CA ASP A 8 1.87 17.91 5.70
C ASP A 8 2.19 17.48 4.24
N THR A 9 1.14 17.32 3.42
CA THR A 9 1.21 16.98 2.00
C THR A 9 0.85 18.14 1.08
N ARG A 10 0.94 19.40 1.55
CA ARG A 10 1.12 20.56 0.66
C ARG A 10 2.44 20.44 -0.09
N GLY A 11 2.43 19.55 -1.09
CA GLY A 11 3.38 19.26 -2.17
C GLY A 11 4.85 19.02 -1.80
N ASP A 12 5.44 19.98 -1.10
CA ASP A 12 6.87 20.21 -1.12
C ASP A 12 7.51 20.09 0.27
N VAL A 13 6.88 20.58 1.34
CA VAL A 13 7.53 20.64 2.66
C VAL A 13 7.76 19.25 3.27
N GLY A 14 6.72 18.43 3.38
CA GLY A 14 6.87 17.05 3.90
C GLY A 14 7.72 16.17 2.99
N ARG A 15 7.82 16.51 1.70
CA ARG A 15 8.75 15.90 0.75
C ARG A 15 10.20 16.28 1.10
N TRP A 16 10.50 17.58 1.21
CA TRP A 16 11.85 18.08 1.47
C TRP A 16 12.39 17.57 2.80
N ILE A 17 11.57 17.61 3.86
CA ILE A 17 11.96 17.10 5.18
C ILE A 17 12.38 15.63 5.10
N ARG A 18 11.60 14.78 4.39
CA ARG A 18 11.96 13.36 4.24
C ARG A 18 13.22 13.14 3.40
N GLN A 19 13.44 13.97 2.37
CA GLN A 19 14.67 13.92 1.59
C GLN A 19 15.88 14.29 2.45
N ASP A 20 15.80 15.40 3.18
CA ASP A 20 16.91 15.89 4.00
C ASP A 20 17.16 14.97 5.20
N ALA A 21 16.11 14.37 5.78
CA ALA A 21 16.25 13.32 6.77
C ALA A 21 17.00 12.11 6.19
N ALA A 22 16.62 11.62 5.01
CA ALA A 22 17.31 10.50 4.37
C ALA A 22 18.79 10.84 4.06
N ARG A 23 19.08 12.04 3.54
CA ARG A 23 20.46 12.50 3.33
C ARG A 23 21.26 12.57 4.63
N GLY A 24 20.68 13.21 5.64
CA GLY A 24 21.31 13.43 6.94
C GLY A 24 21.62 12.11 7.63
N VAL A 25 20.64 11.20 7.70
CA VAL A 25 20.83 9.86 8.27
C VAL A 25 21.93 9.11 7.52
N SER A 26 21.90 9.06 6.19
CA SER A 26 22.94 8.36 5.42
C SER A 26 24.34 8.96 5.62
N ALA A 27 24.45 10.29 5.72
CA ALA A 27 25.72 10.95 6.00
C ALA A 27 26.23 10.66 7.43
N LEU A 28 25.33 10.67 8.42
CA LEU A 28 25.67 10.35 9.81
C LEU A 28 26.07 8.88 9.99
N VAL A 29 25.37 7.97 9.31
CA VAL A 29 25.75 6.54 9.27
C VAL A 29 27.14 6.38 8.66
N ALA A 30 27.44 7.06 7.55
CA ALA A 30 28.78 7.02 6.95
C ALA A 30 29.86 7.53 7.94
N LEU A 31 29.57 8.59 8.71
CA LEU A 31 30.47 9.09 9.74
C LEU A 31 30.62 8.13 10.93
N ALA A 32 29.54 7.44 11.32
CA ALA A 32 29.56 6.42 12.36
C ALA A 32 30.51 5.28 11.96
N LEU A 33 30.43 4.81 10.71
CA LEU A 33 31.28 3.74 10.17
C LEU A 33 32.74 4.16 10.06
N ALA A 34 33.01 5.44 9.74
CA ALA A 34 34.35 6.00 9.72
C ALA A 34 34.95 6.22 11.12
N GLY A 35 34.23 5.87 12.20
CA GLY A 35 34.70 6.07 13.57
C GLY A 35 34.69 7.53 14.04
N GLY A 36 34.12 8.45 13.24
CA GLY A 36 34.11 9.90 13.51
C GLY A 36 33.11 10.35 14.57
N LEU A 37 32.36 9.43 15.18
CA LEU A 37 31.35 9.72 16.19
C LEU A 37 31.64 9.02 17.53
N SER A 38 31.03 9.50 18.62
CA SER A 38 31.12 8.81 19.92
C SER A 38 30.51 7.41 19.86
N SER A 39 30.82 6.54 20.82
CA SER A 39 30.27 5.18 20.90
C SER A 39 28.74 5.18 20.92
N TRP A 40 28.14 6.08 21.70
CA TRP A 40 26.70 6.21 21.81
C TRP A 40 26.03 6.58 20.47
N TRP A 41 26.59 7.56 19.75
CA TRP A 41 26.07 7.94 18.43
C TRP A 41 26.25 6.82 17.40
N ARG A 42 27.36 6.09 17.46
CA ARG A 42 27.59 4.93 16.59
C ARG A 42 26.56 3.84 16.84
N GLU A 43 26.32 3.47 18.08
CA GLU A 43 25.34 2.45 18.45
C GLU A 43 23.92 2.83 17.98
N ALA A 44 23.51 4.08 18.22
CA ALA A 44 22.20 4.57 17.78
C ALA A 44 22.03 4.59 16.25
N LEU A 45 23.06 5.00 15.51
CA LEU A 45 23.00 5.13 14.04
C LEU A 45 23.18 3.79 13.32
N LEU A 46 23.87 2.83 13.93
CA LEU A 46 24.09 1.48 13.39
C LEU A 46 23.05 0.47 13.88
N ALA A 47 21.95 0.94 14.47
CA ALA A 47 20.82 0.11 14.85
C ALA A 47 20.02 -0.36 13.64
N ASP A 48 19.38 -1.53 13.76
CA ASP A 48 18.55 -2.14 12.72
C ASP A 48 17.38 -1.24 12.33
N GLU A 49 16.78 -0.52 13.28
CA GLU A 49 15.70 0.45 13.03
C GLU A 49 16.13 1.57 12.05
N THR A 50 17.39 2.01 12.12
CA THR A 50 17.93 3.02 11.20
C THR A 50 18.03 2.47 9.78
N LEU A 51 18.47 1.22 9.63
CA LEU A 51 18.51 0.56 8.34
C LEU A 51 17.09 0.32 7.81
N ALA A 52 16.17 -0.17 8.64
CA ALA A 52 14.77 -0.37 8.27
C ALA A 52 14.12 0.94 7.76
N GLY A 53 14.40 2.07 8.42
CA GLY A 53 13.96 3.39 7.99
C GLY A 53 14.51 3.81 6.61
N LEU A 54 15.81 3.56 6.36
CA LEU A 54 16.42 3.82 5.04
C LEU A 54 15.83 2.93 3.94
N ILE A 55 15.60 1.65 4.24
CA ILE A 55 14.96 0.70 3.32
C ILE A 55 13.52 1.10 3.03
N ALA A 56 12.74 1.47 4.07
CA ALA A 56 11.39 1.98 3.91
C ALA A 56 11.35 3.24 3.02
N ALA A 57 12.30 4.16 3.19
CA ALA A 57 12.46 5.33 2.33
C ALA A 57 12.82 4.95 0.88
N SER A 58 13.63 3.91 0.68
CA SER A 58 14.03 3.38 -0.64
C SER A 58 12.88 2.71 -1.40
N VAL A 59 11.83 2.27 -0.71
CA VAL A 59 10.61 1.72 -1.32
C VAL A 59 9.41 2.65 -1.17
N SER A 60 9.66 3.92 -0.85
CA SER A 60 8.61 4.93 -0.70
C SER A 60 7.90 5.23 -2.01
N ARG A 61 6.60 5.57 -1.92
CA ARG A 61 5.80 6.05 -3.06
C ARG A 61 6.31 7.37 -3.64
N LEU A 62 7.08 8.12 -2.84
CA LEU A 62 7.64 9.41 -3.20
C LEU A 62 8.98 9.21 -3.91
N ASN A 63 8.98 9.34 -5.24
CA ASN A 63 10.15 9.09 -6.08
C ASN A 63 11.41 9.82 -5.64
N HIS A 64 11.26 11.05 -5.18
CA HIS A 64 12.36 11.90 -4.75
C HIS A 64 12.97 11.49 -3.40
N VAL A 65 12.18 10.90 -2.49
CA VAL A 65 12.68 10.30 -1.24
C VAL A 65 13.39 9.00 -1.59
N ARG A 66 12.76 8.18 -2.43
CA ARG A 66 13.31 6.90 -2.88
C ARG A 66 14.70 7.05 -3.51
N VAL A 67 14.87 8.00 -4.43
CA VAL A 67 16.16 8.26 -5.08
C VAL A 67 17.25 8.63 -4.07
N VAL A 68 16.91 9.51 -3.11
CA VAL A 68 17.86 9.95 -2.09
C VAL A 68 18.24 8.81 -1.16
N ALA A 69 17.27 8.02 -0.71
CA ALA A 69 17.50 6.87 0.16
C ALA A 69 18.33 5.78 -0.55
N LEU A 70 18.03 5.47 -1.81
CA LEU A 70 18.81 4.52 -2.61
C LEU A 70 20.26 4.98 -2.76
N ARG A 71 20.48 6.27 -3.00
CA ARG A 71 21.84 6.81 -3.07
C ARG A 71 22.56 6.72 -1.73
N GLY A 72 21.86 6.99 -0.64
CA GLY A 72 22.38 6.84 0.71
C GLY A 72 22.78 5.39 1.02
N ILE A 73 21.92 4.43 0.68
CA ILE A 73 22.20 2.99 0.81
C ILE A 73 23.42 2.60 -0.02
N GLU A 74 23.55 3.09 -1.26
CA GLU A 74 24.73 2.84 -2.09
C GLU A 74 26.01 3.41 -1.46
N ASP A 75 25.98 4.67 -1.01
CA ASP A 75 27.14 5.32 -0.39
C ASP A 75 27.60 4.58 0.88
N ILE A 76 26.65 4.08 1.67
CA ILE A 76 26.89 3.20 2.83
C ILE A 76 27.49 1.88 2.34
N ALA A 77 26.79 1.16 1.47
CA ALA A 77 27.17 -0.17 1.02
C ALA A 77 28.55 -0.21 0.35
N MET A 78 28.93 0.83 -0.40
CA MET A 78 30.18 0.90 -1.15
C MET A 78 31.31 1.59 -0.40
N GLY A 79 31.07 2.10 0.82
CA GLY A 79 32.10 2.75 1.64
C GLY A 79 32.79 3.94 0.95
N ARG A 80 32.02 4.80 0.26
CA ARG A 80 32.47 5.95 -0.54
C ARG A 80 33.85 5.79 -1.20
N ARG A 81 33.91 5.10 -2.35
CA ARG A 81 34.66 5.64 -3.50
C ARG A 81 33.66 6.24 -4.46
N ARG A 82 33.82 7.53 -4.79
CA ARG A 82 33.13 8.13 -5.95
C ARG A 82 33.56 7.37 -7.19
N GLN A 83 32.79 6.38 -7.61
CA GLN A 83 32.72 6.04 -9.02
C GLN A 83 31.44 6.64 -9.57
N GLU A 84 31.61 7.75 -10.28
CA GLU A 84 30.62 8.17 -11.27
C GLU A 84 30.45 6.99 -12.24
N GLY A 85 29.21 6.49 -12.39
CA GLY A 85 28.89 5.39 -13.33
C GLY A 85 28.60 4.01 -12.74
N GLY A 86 28.42 3.87 -11.41
CA GLY A 86 27.97 2.59 -10.81
C GLY A 86 26.56 2.14 -11.23
N ALA A 87 26.16 0.90 -10.94
CA ALA A 87 24.86 0.33 -11.33
C ALA A 87 23.64 1.17 -10.87
N PHE A 88 23.76 1.89 -9.74
CA PHE A 88 22.75 2.84 -9.28
C PHE A 88 22.70 4.13 -10.09
N ALA A 89 23.76 4.54 -10.78
CA ALA A 89 23.73 5.71 -11.67
C ALA A 89 22.73 5.51 -12.82
N LEU A 90 22.56 4.28 -13.31
CA LEU A 90 21.57 3.93 -14.33
C LEU A 90 20.13 3.93 -13.80
N VAL A 91 19.91 3.44 -12.57
CA VAL A 91 18.61 3.53 -11.87
C VAL A 91 18.29 4.99 -11.56
N TYR A 92 19.28 5.74 -11.10
CA TYR A 92 19.22 7.17 -10.83
C TYR A 92 18.90 7.95 -12.10
N GLU A 93 19.54 7.66 -13.23
CA GLU A 93 19.25 8.27 -14.54
C GLU A 93 17.88 7.87 -15.08
N SER A 94 17.49 6.60 -14.96
CA SER A 94 16.18 6.08 -15.37
C SER A 94 15.06 6.77 -14.58
N ILE A 95 15.23 6.92 -13.26
CA ILE A 95 14.30 7.69 -12.44
C ILE A 95 14.39 9.17 -12.85
N ARG A 96 15.58 9.78 -12.92
CA ARG A 96 15.80 11.22 -13.20
C ARG A 96 15.30 11.71 -14.56
N LYS A 97 15.17 10.87 -15.60
CA LYS A 97 14.77 11.28 -16.97
C LYS A 97 13.43 12.03 -17.07
N GLY A 98 12.61 12.05 -16.01
CA GLY A 98 11.39 12.86 -15.91
C GLY A 98 11.37 13.98 -14.85
N TYR A 99 12.53 14.42 -14.34
CA TYR A 99 12.59 15.34 -13.17
C TYR A 99 13.33 16.65 -13.44
N GLU A 100 12.69 17.77 -13.09
CA GLU A 100 13.40 19.01 -12.75
C GLU A 100 14.06 18.86 -11.38
N ALA A 101 15.35 19.18 -11.31
CA ALA A 101 16.09 19.13 -10.06
C ALA A 101 15.48 20.12 -9.06
N PRO A 102 15.30 19.76 -7.77
CA PRO A 102 14.86 20.73 -6.77
C PRO A 102 15.85 21.91 -6.71
N PRO A 103 15.41 23.12 -6.32
CA PRO A 103 16.31 24.23 -6.09
C PRO A 103 17.41 23.75 -5.14
N ARG A 104 18.67 23.93 -5.55
CA ARG A 104 19.85 23.61 -4.75
C ARG A 104 19.81 24.47 -3.49
N ILE A 105 19.18 24.00 -2.41
CA ILE A 105 19.54 24.45 -1.07
C ILE A 105 21.01 24.09 -0.93
N GLN A 106 21.82 25.08 -0.53
CA GLN A 106 23.25 24.99 -0.35
C GLN A 106 23.64 23.58 0.10
N VAL A 107 24.27 22.84 -0.81
CA VAL A 107 24.83 21.53 -0.50
C VAL A 107 25.79 21.79 0.64
N TYR A 108 25.44 21.37 1.86
CA TYR A 108 26.44 21.29 2.92
C TYR A 108 27.61 20.52 2.31
N PRO A 109 28.84 21.07 2.34
CA PRO A 109 29.98 20.37 1.77
C PRO A 109 29.95 18.95 2.33
N PRO A 110 30.02 17.92 1.49
CA PRO A 110 29.98 16.55 1.97
C PRO A 110 31.02 16.45 3.06
N VAL A 111 30.62 16.00 4.26
CA VAL A 111 31.61 15.70 5.29
C VAL A 111 32.56 14.71 4.65
N VAL A 112 33.81 15.15 4.48
CA VAL A 112 34.90 14.37 3.93
C VAL A 112 35.22 13.37 5.04
N ALA A 113 34.50 12.25 5.05
CA ALA A 113 35.04 11.07 5.69
C ALA A 113 36.29 10.75 4.88
N GLU A 114 37.46 10.98 5.49
CA GLU A 114 38.73 10.46 4.97
C GLU A 114 38.51 8.99 4.59
N ASP A 115 39.10 8.59 3.46
CA ASP A 115 38.92 7.28 2.84
C ASP A 115 38.76 6.19 3.90
N LEU A 116 37.66 5.43 3.87
CA LEU A 116 37.50 4.25 4.73
C LEU A 116 38.64 3.28 4.37
N THR A 117 39.74 3.35 5.11
CA THR A 117 40.99 2.61 4.84
C THR A 117 40.86 1.12 5.11
N GLU A 118 39.82 0.71 5.84
CA GLU A 118 39.48 -0.66 6.17
C GLU A 118 38.06 -0.99 5.69
N SER A 119 37.85 -2.23 5.24
CA SER A 119 36.51 -2.73 4.90
C SER A 119 35.57 -2.52 6.08
N PRO A 120 34.46 -1.77 5.92
CA PRO A 120 33.58 -1.46 7.04
C PRO A 120 33.06 -2.76 7.68
N THR A 121 33.25 -2.90 8.99
CA THR A 121 32.65 -3.97 9.79
C THR A 121 31.20 -3.61 10.07
N TRP A 122 30.32 -4.15 9.24
CA TRP A 122 28.88 -4.00 9.40
C TRP A 122 28.39 -4.72 10.66
N PRO A 123 27.34 -4.22 11.33
CA PRO A 123 26.47 -5.10 12.10
C PRO A 123 26.05 -6.29 11.21
N THR A 124 25.97 -7.49 11.78
CA THR A 124 25.76 -8.73 11.00
C THR A 124 24.58 -8.65 10.04
N LEU A 125 23.46 -8.06 10.48
CA LEU A 125 22.26 -7.86 9.67
C LEU A 125 22.53 -6.99 8.42
N TRP A 126 23.26 -5.89 8.61
CA TRP A 126 23.48 -4.89 7.57
C TRP A 126 24.24 -5.47 6.38
N GLY A 127 25.21 -6.36 6.60
CA GLY A 127 25.95 -7.00 5.53
C GLY A 127 25.04 -7.78 4.56
N GLY A 128 24.11 -8.57 5.12
CA GLY A 128 23.14 -9.35 4.34
C GLY A 128 22.09 -8.48 3.65
N VAL A 129 21.55 -7.47 4.34
CA VAL A 129 20.55 -6.58 3.74
C VAL A 129 21.16 -5.70 2.64
N LEU A 130 22.36 -5.15 2.84
CA LEU A 130 23.02 -4.28 1.87
C LEU A 130 23.47 -5.07 0.62
N SER A 131 23.78 -6.37 0.71
CA SER A 131 24.13 -7.18 -0.46
C SER A 131 22.96 -7.36 -1.42
N LEU A 132 21.72 -7.41 -0.92
CA LEU A 132 20.48 -7.44 -1.74
C LEU A 132 20.39 -6.22 -2.69
N TYR A 133 21.02 -5.11 -2.30
CA TYR A 133 21.09 -3.87 -3.07
C TYR A 133 22.33 -3.79 -3.98
N ARG A 134 23.36 -4.63 -3.78
CA ARG A 134 24.57 -4.63 -4.63
C ARG A 134 24.45 -5.52 -5.86
N GLU A 135 23.76 -6.65 -5.76
CA GLU A 135 23.87 -7.76 -6.73
C GLU A 135 22.85 -7.75 -7.89
N GLN A 136 22.15 -6.62 -8.13
CA GLN A 136 21.00 -6.60 -9.04
C GLN A 136 21.30 -5.84 -10.35
N PRO A 137 21.55 -6.52 -11.50
CA PRO A 137 21.88 -5.86 -12.79
C PRO A 137 20.73 -5.01 -13.36
N LYS A 138 19.49 -5.24 -12.90
CA LYS A 138 18.34 -4.34 -13.04
C LYS A 138 17.70 -4.22 -11.66
N MET A 139 18.09 -3.21 -10.89
CA MET A 139 17.57 -3.06 -9.54
C MET A 139 16.08 -2.70 -9.54
N SER A 140 15.26 -3.60 -9.00
CA SER A 140 13.96 -3.22 -8.45
C SER A 140 14.15 -2.94 -6.96
N PRO A 141 14.11 -1.67 -6.51
CA PRO A 141 14.22 -1.35 -5.08
C PRO A 141 13.10 -2.02 -4.28
N PHE A 142 11.93 -2.23 -4.90
CA PHE A 142 10.81 -2.94 -4.29
C PHE A 142 11.11 -4.42 -4.04
N LEU A 143 11.81 -5.09 -4.97
CA LEU A 143 12.24 -6.48 -4.78
C LEU A 143 13.26 -6.59 -3.64
N ALA A 144 14.24 -5.70 -3.60
CA ALA A 144 15.24 -5.68 -2.55
C ALA A 144 14.62 -5.38 -1.17
N GLY A 145 13.72 -4.39 -1.09
CA GLY A 145 12.98 -4.08 0.14
C GLY A 145 12.07 -5.23 0.60
N LEU A 146 11.39 -5.92 -0.32
CA LEU A 146 10.57 -7.07 0.03
C LEU A 146 11.40 -8.23 0.61
N ARG A 147 12.55 -8.54 0.00
CA ARG A 147 13.47 -9.56 0.51
C ARG A 147 14.07 -9.16 1.86
N ALA A 148 14.43 -7.89 2.02
CA ALA A 148 15.01 -7.38 3.25
C ALA A 148 14.09 -7.57 4.46
N ILE A 149 12.76 -7.56 4.30
CA ILE A 149 11.80 -7.83 5.39
C ILE A 149 12.10 -9.16 6.10
N GLY A 150 12.50 -10.20 5.36
CA GLY A 150 12.80 -11.51 5.93
C GLY A 150 14.02 -11.51 6.87
N GLU A 151 14.94 -10.57 6.67
CA GLU A 151 16.21 -10.51 7.40
C GLU A 151 16.07 -9.86 8.78
N PHE A 152 15.13 -8.91 8.95
CA PHE A 152 14.98 -8.21 10.22
C PHE A 152 14.47 -9.14 11.32
N PRO A 153 15.02 -9.11 12.55
CA PRO A 153 14.49 -9.91 13.65
C PRO A 153 13.21 -9.30 14.22
N GLU A 154 13.19 -7.97 14.37
CA GLU A 154 12.11 -7.25 15.03
C GLU A 154 10.90 -7.03 14.11
N ALA A 155 9.71 -7.31 14.63
CA ALA A 155 8.47 -7.13 13.87
C ALA A 155 8.26 -5.65 13.46
N ARG A 156 8.64 -4.71 14.31
CA ARG A 156 8.47 -3.27 14.04
C ARG A 156 9.20 -2.82 12.77
N ASP A 157 10.41 -3.33 12.55
CA ASP A 157 11.23 -2.99 11.40
C ASP A 157 10.65 -3.57 10.11
N LYS A 158 10.20 -4.82 10.16
CA LYS A 158 9.44 -5.47 9.07
C LYS A 158 8.23 -4.63 8.66
N LEU A 159 7.44 -4.21 9.65
CA LEU A 159 6.22 -3.44 9.41
C LEU A 159 6.52 -2.04 8.87
N THR A 160 7.63 -1.42 9.27
CA THR A 160 8.08 -0.11 8.77
C THR A 160 8.36 -0.17 7.26
N ILE A 161 9.07 -1.21 6.82
CA ILE A 161 9.35 -1.45 5.40
C ILE A 161 8.07 -1.81 4.66
N LEU A 162 7.28 -2.75 5.21
CA LEU A 162 6.04 -3.21 4.59
C LEU A 162 5.01 -2.08 4.42
N SER A 163 4.89 -1.17 5.39
CA SER A 163 4.03 0.00 5.29
C SER A 163 4.36 0.87 4.06
N SER A 164 5.65 1.05 3.77
CA SER A 164 6.12 1.80 2.60
C SER A 164 5.89 1.04 1.30
N LEU A 165 6.07 -0.28 1.29
CA LEU A 165 5.74 -1.14 0.15
C LEU A 165 4.25 -1.10 -0.17
N VAL A 166 3.38 -1.31 0.83
CA VAL A 166 1.92 -1.24 0.70
C VAL A 166 1.50 0.14 0.19
N SER A 167 2.08 1.20 0.73
CA SER A 167 1.83 2.57 0.29
C SER A 167 2.22 2.84 -1.16
N SER A 168 3.23 2.14 -1.68
CA SER A 168 3.70 2.23 -3.07
C SER A 168 2.86 1.39 -4.03
N THR A 169 2.62 0.12 -3.68
CA THR A 169 1.81 -0.83 -4.44
C THR A 169 0.39 -0.30 -4.62
N GLY A 170 -0.28 0.09 -3.55
CA GLY A 170 -1.63 0.66 -3.59
C GLY A 170 -1.70 2.16 -3.86
N SER A 171 -0.63 2.78 -4.40
CA SER A 171 -0.63 4.22 -4.71
C SER A 171 -1.41 4.56 -5.97
N LEU A 172 -1.90 5.80 -6.07
CA LEU A 172 -2.49 6.36 -7.29
C LEU A 172 -1.44 6.66 -8.38
N SER A 173 -0.14 6.58 -8.08
CA SER A 173 0.92 6.87 -9.06
C SER A 173 1.12 5.66 -9.97
N HIS A 174 0.62 5.74 -11.21
CA HIS A 174 0.61 4.62 -12.16
C HIS A 174 1.99 3.97 -12.34
N ALA A 175 3.08 4.73 -12.50
CA ALA A 175 4.40 4.15 -12.71
C ALA A 175 4.94 3.43 -11.47
N VAL A 176 4.82 4.06 -10.28
CA VAL A 176 5.35 3.51 -9.02
C VAL A 176 4.56 2.31 -8.57
N SER A 177 3.22 2.42 -8.60
CA SER A 177 2.32 1.32 -8.28
C SER A 177 2.56 0.13 -9.21
N ARG A 178 2.73 0.36 -10.52
CA ARG A 178 3.03 -0.71 -11.48
C ARG A 178 4.33 -1.44 -11.14
N ASP A 179 5.42 -0.71 -10.91
CA ASP A 179 6.73 -1.31 -10.65
C ASP A 179 6.76 -2.06 -9.30
N ALA A 180 6.12 -1.49 -8.26
CA ALA A 180 5.99 -2.14 -6.95
C ALA A 180 5.10 -3.39 -7.01
N SER A 181 3.95 -3.30 -7.67
CA SER A 181 3.02 -4.42 -7.87
C SER A 181 3.65 -5.55 -8.67
N ALA A 182 4.44 -5.21 -9.70
CA ALA A 182 5.17 -6.19 -10.50
C ALA A 182 6.21 -6.94 -9.67
N ALA A 183 7.00 -6.21 -8.86
CA ALA A 183 7.99 -6.82 -7.97
C ALA A 183 7.35 -7.73 -6.91
N LEU A 184 6.26 -7.28 -6.30
CA LEU A 184 5.50 -8.04 -5.32
C LEU A 184 4.93 -9.32 -5.95
N THR A 185 4.24 -9.19 -7.08
CA THR A 185 3.66 -10.33 -7.81
C THR A 185 4.74 -11.33 -8.23
N GLN A 186 5.85 -10.86 -8.79
CA GLN A 186 6.92 -11.72 -9.25
C GLN A 186 7.55 -12.54 -8.12
N SER A 187 7.73 -11.92 -6.95
CA SER A 187 8.34 -12.57 -5.80
C SER A 187 7.44 -13.65 -5.20
N LEU A 188 6.13 -13.41 -5.20
CA LEU A 188 5.15 -14.32 -4.61
C LEU A 188 4.76 -15.47 -5.55
N LYS A 189 5.04 -15.42 -6.85
CA LYS A 189 4.52 -16.41 -7.83
C LYS A 189 4.89 -17.87 -7.53
N ASN A 190 6.02 -18.14 -6.87
CA ASN A 190 6.50 -19.50 -6.61
C ASN A 190 7.10 -19.68 -5.20
N ASP A 191 6.66 -18.89 -4.22
CA ASP A 191 7.22 -18.91 -2.86
C ASP A 191 6.10 -18.95 -1.82
N ASP A 192 5.63 -20.16 -1.50
CA ASP A 192 4.51 -20.34 -0.58
C ASP A 192 4.84 -19.93 0.86
N SER A 193 6.12 -20.01 1.27
CA SER A 193 6.57 -19.51 2.57
C SER A 193 6.41 -17.99 2.62
N LEU A 194 6.91 -17.29 1.62
CA LEU A 194 6.79 -15.84 1.53
C LEU A 194 5.32 -15.39 1.45
N ARG A 195 4.46 -16.15 0.76
CA ARG A 195 3.02 -15.88 0.72
C ARG A 195 2.37 -15.95 2.11
N ALA A 196 2.70 -16.98 2.89
CA ALA A 196 2.18 -17.15 4.24
C ALA A 196 2.71 -16.08 5.20
N ASP A 197 4.02 -15.81 5.15
CA ASP A 197 4.66 -14.78 5.97
C ASP A 197 4.10 -13.39 5.66
N LEU A 198 3.95 -13.05 4.37
CA LEU A 198 3.37 -11.78 3.95
C LEU A 198 1.92 -11.65 4.39
N ALA A 199 1.11 -12.71 4.32
CA ALA A 199 -0.26 -12.70 4.80
C ALA A 199 -0.33 -12.33 6.30
N GLY A 200 0.51 -12.99 7.13
CA GLY A 200 0.62 -12.68 8.56
C GLY A 200 1.06 -11.24 8.81
N LEU A 201 2.08 -10.77 8.07
CA LEU A 201 2.58 -9.40 8.21
C LEU A 201 1.56 -8.34 7.77
N LEU A 202 0.72 -8.59 6.77
CA LEU A 202 -0.33 -7.65 6.33
C LEU A 202 -1.44 -7.48 7.37
N LEU A 203 -1.81 -8.57 8.05
CA LEU A 203 -2.75 -8.54 9.19
C LEU A 203 -2.14 -7.80 10.38
N LEU A 204 -0.89 -8.14 10.72
CA LEU A 204 -0.15 -7.48 11.78
C LEU A 204 0.02 -5.98 11.50
N LEU A 205 0.39 -5.61 10.27
CA LEU A 205 0.50 -4.22 9.85
C LEU A 205 -0.80 -3.46 10.07
N ARG A 206 -1.95 -4.06 9.69
CA ARG A 206 -3.24 -3.42 9.90
C ARG A 206 -3.55 -3.23 11.39
N ARG A 207 -3.14 -4.15 12.27
CA ARG A 207 -3.33 -4.00 13.72
C ARG A 207 -2.43 -2.93 14.32
N GLU A 208 -1.17 -2.90 13.88
CA GLU A 208 -0.10 -2.09 14.48
C GLU A 208 0.17 -0.78 13.74
N ILE A 209 -0.62 -0.41 12.72
CA ILE A 209 -0.26 0.71 11.85
C ILE A 209 -0.03 2.03 12.60
N THR A 210 -0.72 2.26 13.72
CA THR A 210 -0.57 3.47 14.53
C THR A 210 0.71 3.49 15.37
N THR A 211 1.39 2.36 15.55
CA THR A 211 2.71 2.27 16.21
C THR A 211 3.84 2.44 15.21
N VAL A 212 3.60 2.06 13.95
CA VAL A 212 4.54 2.14 12.83
C VAL A 212 4.53 3.51 12.17
N ALA A 213 3.36 4.16 12.09
CA ALA A 213 3.19 5.44 11.42
C ALA A 213 2.20 6.36 12.16
N VAL A 214 2.49 7.66 12.13
CA VAL A 214 1.65 8.70 12.72
C VAL A 214 0.69 9.26 11.66
N PHE A 215 -0.60 9.29 11.97
CA PHE A 215 -1.63 9.92 11.15
C PHE A 215 -2.32 11.02 11.95
N PRO A 216 -2.17 12.29 11.55
CA PRO A 216 -2.80 13.40 12.27
C PRO A 216 -4.33 13.31 12.29
N THR A 217 -4.92 12.75 11.23
CA THR A 217 -6.37 12.60 11.10
C THR A 217 -6.77 11.23 10.58
N ARG A 218 -8.04 10.85 10.79
CA ARG A 218 -8.63 9.66 10.16
C ARG A 218 -8.58 9.73 8.64
N ALA A 219 -8.75 10.91 8.06
CA ALA A 219 -8.66 11.11 6.61
C ALA A 219 -7.24 10.84 6.09
N ASP A 220 -6.21 11.29 6.84
CA ASP A 220 -4.82 10.98 6.53
C ASP A 220 -4.54 9.48 6.60
N ARG A 221 -5.02 8.81 7.65
CA ARG A 221 -4.89 7.34 7.78
C ARG A 221 -5.57 6.62 6.63
N ASP A 222 -6.78 7.06 6.27
CA ASP A 222 -7.55 6.44 5.20
C ASP A 222 -6.84 6.60 3.84
N GLY A 223 -6.34 7.79 3.51
CA GLY A 223 -5.67 8.05 2.23
C GLY A 223 -4.22 7.56 2.14
N ARG A 224 -3.49 7.50 3.26
CA ARG A 224 -2.07 7.11 3.27
C ARG A 224 -1.85 5.65 3.57
N PHE A 225 -2.79 4.99 4.23
CA PHE A 225 -2.65 3.59 4.60
C PHE A 225 -3.87 2.75 4.22
N ALA A 226 -5.07 3.06 4.71
CA ALA A 226 -6.19 2.11 4.60
C ALA A 226 -6.58 1.81 3.14
N VAL A 227 -6.64 2.84 2.29
CA VAL A 227 -6.87 2.65 0.85
C VAL A 227 -5.71 1.88 0.20
N PRO A 228 -4.44 2.29 0.32
CA PRO A 228 -3.33 1.50 -0.23
C PRO A 228 -3.25 0.05 0.26
N TRP A 229 -3.57 -0.20 1.54
CA TRP A 229 -3.63 -1.54 2.13
C TRP A 229 -4.75 -2.37 1.51
N LEU A 230 -5.97 -1.82 1.37
CA LEU A 230 -7.07 -2.51 0.70
C LEU A 230 -6.75 -2.76 -0.78
N THR A 231 -6.18 -1.79 -1.50
CA THR A 231 -5.78 -1.97 -2.91
C THR A 231 -4.68 -3.02 -3.08
N THR A 232 -3.70 -3.05 -2.16
CA THR A 232 -2.68 -4.10 -2.15
C THR A 232 -3.28 -5.46 -1.85
N LEU A 233 -4.21 -5.56 -0.90
CA LEU A 233 -4.92 -6.80 -0.62
C LEU A 233 -5.75 -7.28 -1.80
N GLU A 234 -6.49 -6.39 -2.46
CA GLU A 234 -7.29 -6.73 -3.63
C GLU A 234 -6.41 -7.36 -4.72
N LEU A 235 -5.28 -6.72 -5.06
CA LEU A 235 -4.31 -7.24 -6.01
C LEU A 235 -3.83 -8.65 -5.65
N LEU A 236 -3.52 -8.88 -4.37
CA LEU A 236 -2.95 -10.14 -3.91
C LEU A 236 -4.00 -11.25 -3.81
N LEU A 237 -5.22 -10.91 -3.37
CA LEU A 237 -6.34 -11.85 -3.31
C LEU A 237 -6.81 -12.25 -4.71
N ASP A 238 -6.95 -11.27 -5.61
CA ASP A 238 -7.40 -11.49 -6.98
C ASP A 238 -6.47 -12.41 -7.78
N ARG A 239 -5.17 -12.35 -7.47
CA ARG A 239 -4.14 -13.20 -8.11
C ARG A 239 -3.81 -14.46 -7.33
N GLU A 240 -4.54 -14.74 -6.24
CA GLU A 240 -4.29 -15.89 -5.36
C GLU A 240 -2.84 -15.97 -4.85
N LEU A 241 -2.26 -14.81 -4.52
CA LEU A 241 -0.86 -14.68 -4.08
C LEU A 241 -0.70 -14.65 -2.56
N LEU A 242 -1.73 -15.01 -1.81
CA LEU A 242 -1.67 -15.17 -0.35
C LEU A 242 -2.07 -16.59 0.03
N SER A 243 -1.23 -17.24 0.83
CA SER A 243 -1.53 -18.53 1.44
C SER A 243 -2.24 -18.29 2.76
N LEU A 244 -3.57 -18.28 2.73
CA LEU A 244 -4.42 -17.98 3.89
C LEU A 244 -5.13 -19.24 4.38
N GLY A 245 -4.94 -19.57 5.66
CA GLY A 245 -5.81 -20.50 6.37
C GLY A 245 -7.18 -19.91 6.67
N GLU A 246 -8.15 -20.75 7.01
CA GLU A 246 -9.54 -20.34 7.29
C GLU A 246 -9.64 -19.27 8.40
N ASP A 247 -8.87 -19.41 9.48
CA ASP A 247 -8.80 -18.42 10.57
C ASP A 247 -8.24 -17.06 10.10
N GLN A 248 -7.23 -17.09 9.24
CA GLN A 248 -6.63 -15.88 8.67
C GLN A 248 -7.60 -15.18 7.70
N VAL A 249 -8.38 -15.94 6.93
CA VAL A 249 -9.46 -15.39 6.10
C VAL A 249 -10.53 -14.71 6.97
N ALA A 250 -10.92 -15.33 8.10
CA ALA A 250 -11.86 -14.74 9.04
C ALA A 250 -11.30 -13.46 9.68
N GLU A 251 -10.02 -13.43 10.05
CA GLU A 251 -9.34 -12.24 10.56
C GLU A 251 -9.25 -11.12 9.53
N LEU A 252 -8.86 -11.45 8.30
CA LEU A 252 -8.79 -10.52 7.19
C LEU A 252 -10.17 -9.92 6.89
N THR A 253 -11.21 -10.75 6.88
CA THR A 253 -12.60 -10.32 6.72
C THR A 253 -12.97 -9.30 7.79
N ARG A 254 -12.72 -9.60 9.08
CA ARG A 254 -12.97 -8.66 10.18
C ARG A 254 -12.20 -7.35 10.02
N ALA A 255 -10.94 -7.41 9.60
CA ALA A 255 -10.10 -6.24 9.37
C ALA A 255 -10.64 -5.35 8.23
N ILE A 256 -11.07 -5.94 7.11
CA ILE A 256 -11.69 -5.21 6.00
C ILE A 256 -13.02 -4.58 6.44
N LEU A 257 -13.89 -5.35 7.09
CA LEU A 257 -15.19 -4.85 7.58
C LEU A 257 -15.05 -3.68 8.55
N ALA A 258 -14.01 -3.70 9.40
CA ALA A 258 -13.68 -2.60 10.29
C ALA A 258 -13.29 -1.32 9.54
N GLU A 259 -12.71 -1.42 8.35
CA GLU A 259 -12.44 -0.25 7.51
C GLU A 259 -13.69 0.32 6.85
N CYS A 260 -14.66 -0.52 6.51
CA CYS A 260 -15.88 -0.06 5.85
C CYS A 260 -16.85 0.60 6.85
N ARG A 261 -16.92 0.11 8.10
CA ARG A 261 -17.90 0.56 9.10
C ARG A 261 -17.78 2.08 9.37
N GLY A 262 -18.89 2.79 9.12
CA GLY A 262 -18.99 4.24 9.35
C GLY A 262 -18.01 5.09 8.53
N SER A 263 -17.43 4.56 7.44
CA SER A 263 -16.58 5.35 6.56
C SER A 263 -17.44 6.14 5.56
N ARG A 264 -17.01 7.38 5.28
CA ARG A 264 -17.55 8.20 4.17
C ARG A 264 -16.59 8.31 2.99
N ASN A 265 -15.43 7.64 3.07
CA ASN A 265 -14.43 7.68 2.02
C ASN A 265 -14.84 6.72 0.90
N VAL A 266 -15.34 7.27 -0.21
CA VAL A 266 -15.81 6.50 -1.37
C VAL A 266 -14.72 5.58 -1.92
N GLY A 267 -13.46 6.03 -2.02
CA GLY A 267 -12.36 5.19 -2.50
C GLY A 267 -12.10 3.99 -1.60
N LYS A 268 -12.17 4.21 -0.27
CA LYS A 268 -12.02 3.14 0.71
C LYS A 268 -13.17 2.13 0.66
N LEU A 269 -14.41 2.61 0.56
CA LEU A 269 -15.60 1.76 0.47
C LEU A 269 -15.59 0.91 -0.81
N ARG A 270 -15.11 1.45 -1.93
CA ARG A 270 -14.91 0.71 -3.18
C ARG A 270 -13.85 -0.38 -3.05
N ALA A 271 -12.70 -0.06 -2.45
CA ALA A 271 -11.65 -1.04 -2.21
C ALA A 271 -12.11 -2.14 -1.23
N CYS A 272 -12.87 -1.78 -0.20
CA CYS A 272 -13.60 -2.72 0.66
C CYS A 272 -14.49 -3.68 -0.15
N ALA A 273 -15.35 -3.13 -1.03
CA ALA A 273 -16.25 -3.93 -1.86
C ALA A 273 -15.47 -4.92 -2.74
N ALA A 274 -14.38 -4.48 -3.35
CA ALA A 274 -13.54 -5.34 -4.17
C ALA A 274 -12.92 -6.50 -3.37
N CYS A 275 -12.27 -6.22 -2.23
CA CYS A 275 -11.71 -7.29 -1.40
C CYS A 275 -12.77 -8.27 -0.91
N LEU A 276 -13.92 -7.76 -0.44
CA LEU A 276 -15.02 -8.60 0.06
C LEU A 276 -15.64 -9.45 -1.05
N SER A 277 -15.81 -8.91 -2.26
CA SER A 277 -16.26 -9.67 -3.42
C SER A 277 -15.25 -10.76 -3.79
N THR A 278 -13.95 -10.47 -3.81
CA THR A 278 -12.91 -11.47 -4.07
C THR A 278 -12.92 -12.59 -3.02
N LEU A 279 -13.11 -12.27 -1.73
CA LEU A 279 -13.25 -13.29 -0.68
C LEU A 279 -14.55 -14.11 -0.82
N TYR A 280 -15.64 -13.48 -1.26
CA TYR A 280 -16.94 -14.14 -1.40
C TYR A 280 -16.98 -15.12 -2.58
N PHE A 281 -16.47 -14.69 -3.74
CA PHE A 281 -16.53 -15.43 -5.01
C PHE A 281 -15.26 -16.22 -5.31
N GLY A 282 -14.12 -15.88 -4.71
CA GLY A 282 -12.84 -16.53 -4.95
C GLY A 282 -12.73 -17.92 -4.32
N MET A 283 -11.56 -18.53 -4.50
CA MET A 283 -11.27 -19.91 -4.09
C MET A 283 -10.87 -20.09 -2.62
N PHE A 284 -11.06 -19.06 -1.78
CA PHE A 284 -10.67 -19.08 -0.37
C PHE A 284 -11.59 -19.96 0.49
N SER A 285 -11.02 -20.62 1.49
CA SER A 285 -11.81 -21.26 2.55
C SER A 285 -12.32 -20.19 3.51
N VAL A 286 -13.63 -19.95 3.48
CA VAL A 286 -14.30 -18.91 4.27
C VAL A 286 -15.26 -19.60 5.23
N THR A 287 -15.10 -19.33 6.54
CA THR A 287 -16.03 -19.83 7.56
C THR A 287 -17.47 -19.38 7.28
N VAL A 288 -18.45 -20.08 7.85
CA VAL A 288 -19.87 -19.71 7.72
C VAL A 288 -20.12 -18.29 8.28
N GLU A 289 -19.50 -17.95 9.40
CA GLU A 289 -19.63 -16.65 10.06
C GLU A 289 -19.01 -15.54 9.20
N ALA A 290 -17.81 -15.75 8.69
CA ALA A 290 -17.14 -14.79 7.82
C ALA A 290 -17.93 -14.59 6.52
N ARG A 291 -18.45 -15.67 5.91
CA ARG A 291 -19.30 -15.60 4.72
C ARG A 291 -20.58 -14.81 4.99
N THR A 292 -21.21 -15.02 6.13
CA THR A 292 -22.41 -14.27 6.55
C THR A 292 -22.10 -12.77 6.71
N ALA A 293 -21.01 -12.44 7.40
CA ALA A 293 -20.58 -11.05 7.58
C ALA A 293 -20.22 -10.37 6.24
N ILE A 294 -19.63 -11.10 5.29
CA ILE A 294 -19.37 -10.61 3.93
C ILE A 294 -20.68 -10.33 3.19
N LYS A 295 -21.66 -11.25 3.23
CA LYS A 295 -22.98 -11.05 2.63
C LYS A 295 -23.69 -9.81 3.17
N GLU A 296 -23.72 -9.65 4.49
CA GLU A 296 -24.29 -8.47 5.15
C GLU A 296 -23.59 -7.16 4.74
N ALA A 297 -22.27 -7.22 4.49
CA ALA A 297 -21.52 -6.06 4.03
C ALA A 297 -21.81 -5.71 2.57
N LEU A 298 -21.72 -6.68 1.66
CA LEU A 298 -21.91 -6.48 0.23
C LEU A 298 -23.36 -6.12 -0.08
N PHE A 299 -24.29 -7.02 0.24
CA PHE A 299 -25.70 -6.89 -0.12
C PHE A 299 -26.43 -5.96 0.86
N GLY A 300 -26.19 -6.10 2.16
CA GLY A 300 -26.95 -5.38 3.17
C GLY A 300 -26.54 -3.91 3.38
N ARG A 301 -25.32 -3.51 2.97
CA ARG A 301 -24.75 -2.17 3.26
C ARG A 301 -24.16 -1.46 2.05
N LEU A 302 -23.27 -2.12 1.30
CA LEU A 302 -22.52 -1.45 0.22
C LEU A 302 -23.36 -1.29 -1.05
N LEU A 303 -24.14 -2.31 -1.42
CA LEU A 303 -25.02 -2.28 -2.59
C LEU A 303 -26.18 -1.27 -2.43
N CYS A 304 -26.60 -0.97 -1.20
CA CYS A 304 -27.62 0.03 -0.87
C CYS A 304 -27.05 1.30 -0.20
N HIS A 305 -25.74 1.54 -0.31
CA HIS A 305 -25.09 2.68 0.35
C HIS A 305 -25.67 4.03 -0.09
N GLY A 306 -25.67 5.04 0.78
CA GLY A 306 -26.15 6.40 0.45
C GLY A 306 -25.36 7.15 -0.64
N PHE A 307 -24.25 6.57 -1.14
CA PHE A 307 -23.46 7.15 -2.22
C PHE A 307 -23.66 6.32 -3.50
N PRO A 308 -24.27 6.88 -4.57
CA PRO A 308 -24.47 6.20 -5.86
C PRO A 308 -23.19 5.55 -6.40
N LYS A 309 -22.08 6.28 -6.29
CA LYS A 309 -20.73 5.86 -6.68
C LYS A 309 -20.21 4.61 -5.96
N VAL A 310 -20.70 4.32 -4.76
CA VAL A 310 -20.35 3.10 -4.00
C VAL A 310 -21.24 1.96 -4.47
N ARG A 311 -22.57 2.16 -4.53
CA ARG A 311 -23.53 1.14 -4.98
C ARG A 311 -23.18 0.58 -6.36
N HIS A 312 -22.98 1.47 -7.34
CA HIS A 312 -22.60 1.08 -8.69
C HIS A 312 -21.28 0.30 -8.74
N ALA A 313 -20.26 0.77 -8.01
CA ALA A 313 -18.97 0.08 -7.97
C ALA A 313 -19.07 -1.29 -7.28
N THR A 314 -19.92 -1.42 -6.25
CA THR A 314 -20.20 -2.69 -5.58
C THR A 314 -20.92 -3.67 -6.51
N ALA A 315 -21.98 -3.23 -7.19
CA ALA A 315 -22.69 -4.05 -8.19
C ALA A 315 -21.74 -4.53 -9.29
N LYS A 316 -20.95 -3.62 -9.87
CA LYS A 316 -19.97 -3.93 -10.91
C LYS A 316 -18.96 -4.97 -10.45
N VAL A 317 -18.29 -4.76 -9.31
CA VAL A 317 -17.25 -5.70 -8.86
C VAL A 317 -17.83 -7.03 -8.43
N MET A 318 -19.04 -7.08 -7.87
CA MET A 318 -19.72 -8.35 -7.56
C MET A 318 -19.99 -9.15 -8.84
N TYR A 319 -20.48 -8.50 -9.89
CA TYR A 319 -20.70 -9.14 -11.18
C TYR A 319 -19.40 -9.62 -11.84
N GLU A 320 -18.36 -8.77 -11.88
CA GLU A 320 -17.07 -9.15 -12.47
C GLU A 320 -16.44 -10.35 -11.75
N LYS A 321 -16.46 -10.37 -10.41
CA LYS A 321 -15.91 -11.49 -9.63
C LYS A 321 -16.79 -12.73 -9.68
N SER A 322 -18.12 -12.60 -9.82
CA SER A 322 -19.00 -13.77 -9.98
C SER A 322 -18.74 -14.50 -11.30
N LEU A 323 -18.44 -13.77 -12.39
CA LEU A 323 -18.08 -14.38 -13.68
C LEU A 323 -16.76 -15.16 -13.63
N GLN A 324 -15.84 -14.78 -12.73
CA GLN A 324 -14.56 -15.45 -12.55
C GLN A 324 -14.68 -16.70 -11.66
N CYS A 325 -15.82 -16.90 -11.00
CA CYS A 325 -16.04 -18.03 -10.13
C CYS A 325 -16.32 -19.29 -10.97
N ALA A 326 -15.50 -20.34 -10.78
CA ALA A 326 -15.70 -21.64 -11.43
C ALA A 326 -16.80 -22.49 -10.78
N ARG A 327 -17.39 -22.02 -9.67
CA ARG A 327 -18.52 -22.70 -9.00
C ARG A 327 -19.79 -22.28 -9.71
N ASP A 328 -20.68 -23.23 -10.00
CA ASP A 328 -22.04 -22.94 -10.47
C ASP A 328 -22.60 -21.80 -9.62
N VAL A 329 -22.82 -20.65 -10.25
CA VAL A 329 -23.37 -19.48 -9.59
C VAL A 329 -24.77 -19.88 -9.18
N ALA A 330 -24.94 -20.25 -7.91
CA ALA A 330 -26.18 -20.81 -7.39
C ALA A 330 -27.37 -19.82 -7.43
N ASP A 331 -27.22 -18.66 -8.06
CA ASP A 331 -28.24 -17.61 -8.18
C ASP A 331 -27.98 -16.66 -9.36
N GLU A 332 -27.90 -17.19 -10.59
CA GLU A 332 -27.76 -16.39 -11.83
C GLU A 332 -28.78 -15.24 -11.90
N GLU A 333 -30.02 -15.50 -11.47
CA GLU A 333 -31.11 -14.54 -11.47
C GLU A 333 -30.86 -13.35 -10.51
N THR A 334 -30.21 -13.58 -9.36
CA THR A 334 -29.78 -12.46 -8.49
C THR A 334 -28.75 -11.56 -9.17
N PHE A 335 -27.84 -12.10 -9.98
CA PHE A 335 -26.86 -11.29 -10.69
C PHE A 335 -27.44 -10.59 -11.91
N GLU A 336 -28.42 -11.19 -12.58
CA GLU A 336 -29.23 -10.53 -13.61
C GLU A 336 -29.95 -9.31 -13.02
N MET A 337 -30.60 -9.46 -11.86
CA MET A 337 -31.20 -8.31 -11.15
C MET A 337 -30.16 -7.25 -10.78
N ILE A 338 -28.95 -7.63 -10.35
CA ILE A 338 -27.89 -6.68 -10.01
C ILE A 338 -27.41 -5.90 -11.24
N ILE A 339 -27.27 -6.54 -12.40
CA ILE A 339 -26.73 -5.87 -13.60
C ILE A 339 -27.78 -5.02 -14.31
N GLU A 340 -29.05 -5.42 -14.29
CA GLU A 340 -30.16 -4.68 -14.91
C GLU A 340 -30.58 -3.44 -14.11
N THR A 341 -30.26 -3.41 -12.82
CA THR A 341 -30.61 -2.28 -11.94
C THR A 341 -29.63 -1.12 -12.11
N ASP A 342 -30.15 0.09 -12.37
CA ASP A 342 -29.35 1.30 -12.26
C ASP A 342 -29.16 1.71 -10.79
N TRP A 343 -28.04 1.29 -10.21
CA TRP A 343 -27.67 1.61 -8.84
C TRP A 343 -27.30 3.08 -8.61
N THR A 344 -27.23 3.90 -9.66
CA THR A 344 -26.94 5.33 -9.54
C THR A 344 -28.17 6.19 -9.31
N GLU A 345 -29.35 5.66 -9.63
CA GLU A 345 -30.65 6.30 -9.49
C GLU A 345 -31.08 6.50 -8.03
N ASP A 346 -32.18 7.24 -7.87
CA ASP A 346 -32.82 7.48 -6.59
C ASP A 346 -33.32 6.20 -5.93
N LYS A 347 -33.43 6.23 -4.60
CA LYS A 347 -33.76 5.06 -3.77
C LYS A 347 -35.02 4.33 -4.23
N THR A 348 -36.04 5.08 -4.67
CA THR A 348 -37.31 4.53 -5.16
C THR A 348 -37.17 3.61 -6.36
N ALA A 349 -36.10 3.76 -7.16
CA ALA A 349 -35.89 2.96 -8.36
C ALA A 349 -35.29 1.57 -8.06
N TRP A 350 -34.46 1.44 -7.02
CA TRP A 350 -33.73 0.20 -6.72
C TRP A 350 -34.13 -0.48 -5.41
N GLU A 351 -34.87 0.17 -4.51
CA GLU A 351 -35.19 -0.36 -3.17
C GLU A 351 -35.99 -1.68 -3.21
N GLU A 352 -36.94 -1.81 -4.13
CA GLU A 352 -37.72 -3.05 -4.30
C GLU A 352 -36.82 -4.19 -4.80
N VAL A 353 -35.96 -3.91 -5.79
CA VAL A 353 -35.03 -4.91 -6.35
C VAL A 353 -34.01 -5.33 -5.29
N HIS A 354 -33.48 -4.36 -4.54
CA HIS A 354 -32.56 -4.62 -3.42
C HIS A 354 -33.19 -5.50 -2.34
N SER A 355 -34.45 -5.24 -1.98
CA SER A 355 -35.20 -6.05 -1.02
C SER A 355 -35.38 -7.49 -1.51
N LYS A 356 -35.70 -7.68 -2.80
CA LYS A 356 -35.76 -9.01 -3.44
C LYS A 356 -34.42 -9.73 -3.37
N ILE A 357 -33.32 -9.07 -3.75
CA ILE A 357 -31.96 -9.62 -3.67
C ILE A 357 -31.61 -10.03 -2.22
N CYS A 358 -31.85 -9.15 -1.24
CA CYS A 358 -31.59 -9.44 0.18
C CYS A 358 -32.36 -10.68 0.66
N SER A 359 -33.63 -10.84 0.26
CA SER A 359 -34.44 -11.99 0.62
C SER A 359 -33.88 -13.32 0.08
N ARG A 360 -33.35 -13.32 -1.15
CA ARG A 360 -32.76 -14.51 -1.79
C ARG A 360 -31.43 -14.90 -1.18
N VAL A 361 -30.58 -13.92 -0.89
CA VAL A 361 -29.25 -14.14 -0.33
C VAL A 361 -29.30 -14.49 1.18
N GLY A 362 -30.43 -14.22 1.84
CA GLY A 362 -30.65 -14.45 3.26
C GLY A 362 -30.07 -13.36 4.16
N VAL A 363 -30.13 -12.10 3.71
CA VAL A 363 -29.57 -10.93 4.42
C VAL A 363 -30.69 -9.97 4.81
N GLN A 364 -30.63 -9.45 6.03
CA GLN A 364 -31.51 -8.35 6.44
C GLN A 364 -31.02 -7.04 5.80
N PRO A 365 -31.88 -6.26 5.12
CA PRO A 365 -31.50 -4.96 4.62
C PRO A 365 -31.10 -4.08 5.81
N SER A 366 -29.87 -3.56 5.83
CA SER A 366 -29.52 -2.60 6.88
C SER A 366 -30.23 -1.28 6.56
N ALA A 367 -31.04 -0.78 7.49
CA ALA A 367 -31.48 0.60 7.45
C ALA A 367 -30.21 1.46 7.56
N ASN A 368 -29.84 2.16 6.50
CA ASN A 368 -28.77 3.14 6.60
C ASN A 368 -29.10 4.09 7.76
N GLU A 369 -28.13 4.34 8.63
CA GLU A 369 -28.11 5.58 9.41
C GLU A 369 -28.08 6.72 8.40
N GLU A 370 -29.25 7.28 8.10
CA GLU A 370 -29.39 8.48 7.30
C GLU A 370 -28.60 9.60 7.98
N VAL A 371 -27.40 9.90 7.48
CA VAL A 371 -26.81 11.20 7.71
C VAL A 371 -27.03 12.00 6.43
N PRO A 372 -27.72 13.16 6.49
CA PRO A 372 -28.17 13.87 5.30
C PRO A 372 -27.01 14.14 4.35
N VAL A 373 -27.10 13.63 3.13
CA VAL A 373 -26.23 14.01 2.03
C VAL A 373 -26.72 15.38 1.57
N SER A 374 -25.99 16.46 1.87
CA SER A 374 -26.27 17.75 1.24
C SER A 374 -25.94 17.63 -0.25
N LEU A 375 -26.98 17.48 -1.07
CA LEU A 375 -26.92 17.52 -2.52
C LEU A 375 -26.34 18.86 -2.98
N SER A 376 -25.14 18.84 -3.55
CA SER A 376 -24.68 19.91 -4.45
C SER A 376 -23.64 19.39 -5.44
N ALA A 377 -24.10 18.57 -6.39
CA ALA A 377 -23.53 18.58 -7.73
C ALA A 377 -24.62 18.12 -8.70
N PRO A 378 -24.88 18.85 -9.80
CA PRO A 378 -25.88 18.45 -10.78
C PRO A 378 -25.51 17.11 -11.43
N ALA A 379 -26.53 16.37 -11.85
CA ALA A 379 -26.39 15.13 -12.59
C ALA A 379 -25.50 15.35 -13.84
N HIS A 380 -24.27 14.86 -13.77
CA HIS A 380 -23.41 14.76 -14.94
C HIS A 380 -23.70 13.40 -15.57
N VAL A 381 -24.39 13.41 -16.71
CA VAL A 381 -24.56 12.22 -17.55
C VAL A 381 -23.19 11.96 -18.20
N PHE A 382 -22.47 10.98 -17.67
CA PHE A 382 -21.17 10.54 -18.19
C PHE A 382 -21.41 9.62 -19.40
N GLY A 383 -20.79 9.93 -20.53
CA GLY A 383 -20.89 9.16 -21.78
C GLY A 383 -19.63 8.33 -22.04
N TYR A 384 -19.69 7.45 -23.04
CA TYR A 384 -18.56 6.61 -23.48
C TYR A 384 -17.23 7.40 -23.69
N ALA A 385 -17.32 8.69 -24.02
CA ALA A 385 -16.17 9.58 -24.19
C ALA A 385 -15.38 9.90 -22.90
N ASP A 386 -15.98 9.69 -21.73
CA ASP A 386 -15.31 9.96 -20.45
C ASP A 386 -14.47 8.77 -19.98
N PHE A 387 -14.78 7.55 -20.46
CA PHE A 387 -13.95 6.35 -20.25
C PHE A 387 -12.56 6.47 -20.91
N VAL A 388 -12.42 7.29 -21.96
CA VAL A 388 -11.14 7.50 -22.67
C VAL A 388 -10.32 8.62 -22.03
N LYS A 389 -10.93 9.48 -21.20
CA LYS A 389 -10.24 10.63 -20.58
C LYS A 389 -9.58 10.34 -19.24
N GLU A 390 -9.97 9.26 -18.55
CA GLU A 390 -9.32 8.83 -17.29
C GLU A 390 -7.94 8.17 -17.50
N GLU A 391 -7.58 7.75 -18.73
CA GLU A 391 -6.22 7.25 -19.04
C GLU A 391 -5.17 8.36 -19.19
N TYR A 392 -5.55 9.65 -19.16
CA TYR A 392 -4.66 10.79 -19.39
C TYR A 392 -4.79 11.94 -18.38
N ARG A 393 -5.04 11.64 -17.09
CA ARG A 393 -4.86 12.64 -16.00
C ARG A 393 -4.24 12.07 -14.73
#